data_AF-A0A254RXM1-F1
#
_entry.id   AF-A0A254RXM1-F1
#
_cell.length_a   1.000
_cell.length_b   1.000
_cell.length_c   1.000
_cell.angle_alpha   90.00
_cell.angle_beta   90.00
_cell.angle_gamma   90.00
#
_symmetry.space_group_name_H-M   'P 1'
#
loop_
_entity.id
_entity.type
_entity.pdbx_description
1 polymer ?
#
loop_
_entity_poly.entity_id
_entity_poly.type
_entity_poly.pdbx_seq_one_letter_code
_entity_poly.pdbx_strand_id
1 'polypeptide(L)'
;MKTRQELDAEFERLCKHSDACLQNMGKLADESGRVAKVADNAEKILDDLDDQFEEATGLNKTDFAFLFFAVALQVLRQYLMTSFPERPDDQTSSKETPKPFGDEKSNRHHRLYNPSLEEICSNPVPFDANINANGNLAGGGSFGHRGTTLGHDGVIGIVVGTANIATSTLTNYKWESFHIQTNGRGRDFFSQRADTGLVFKHFFRNFYDKGSDGYLIVAASLIKEIIHLQSDINSKASLPIPGIMAFSPQMASNLAKIGLDMSNIANIGKQAAMACAINTLIAMLHGLTYLDKQGLDRKLGEVKTRKILMWSNIIASASNVVAALVTENPKILDVGGIIVTLARIYSDIDFIYKVKEEFIFGNFKNMIRGEELDLLPI
;
A
#
# COMPACT_ATOMS: atom_id res chain seq x y z
N MET A 1 4.01 -31.06 -83.85
CA MET A 1 2.87 -30.20 -84.25
C MET A 1 1.74 -30.54 -83.32
N LYS A 2 1.19 -29.59 -82.56
CA LYS A 2 0.06 -29.90 -81.67
C LYS A 2 -1.11 -30.40 -82.51
N THR A 3 -1.78 -31.44 -82.04
CA THR A 3 -3.01 -31.92 -82.69
C THR A 3 -4.12 -30.90 -82.50
N ARG A 4 -5.13 -30.88 -83.39
CA ARG A 4 -6.27 -29.96 -83.27
C ARG A 4 -6.97 -30.07 -81.91
N GLN A 5 -7.08 -31.30 -81.38
CA GLN A 5 -7.62 -31.56 -80.04
C GLN A 5 -6.78 -30.95 -78.92
N GLU A 6 -5.45 -30.97 -79.01
CA GLU A 6 -4.57 -30.32 -78.02
C GLU A 6 -4.71 -28.80 -78.05
N LEU A 7 -4.90 -28.22 -79.23
CA LEU A 7 -5.11 -26.79 -79.40
C LEU A 7 -6.47 -26.33 -78.82
N ASP A 8 -7.53 -27.10 -79.08
CA ASP A 8 -8.87 -26.83 -78.57
C ASP A 8 -8.91 -26.94 -77.03
N ALA A 9 -8.24 -27.94 -76.45
CA ALA A 9 -8.14 -28.11 -75.00
C ALA A 9 -7.32 -26.99 -74.32
N GLU A 10 -6.24 -26.53 -74.96
CA GLU A 10 -5.45 -25.39 -74.47
C GLU A 10 -6.24 -24.08 -74.52
N PHE A 11 -6.99 -23.86 -75.60
CA PHE A 11 -7.88 -22.71 -75.74
C PHE A 11 -8.96 -22.69 -74.65
N GLU A 12 -9.63 -23.83 -74.42
CA GLU A 12 -10.65 -23.94 -73.37
C GLU A 12 -10.07 -23.67 -71.97
N ARG A 13 -8.85 -24.16 -71.71
CA ARG A 13 -8.13 -23.86 -70.46
C ARG A 13 -7.83 -22.36 -70.32
N LEU A 14 -7.38 -21.72 -71.40
CA LEU A 14 -7.08 -20.29 -71.41
C LEU A 14 -8.33 -19.45 -71.14
N CYS A 15 -9.47 -19.82 -71.75
CA CYS A 15 -10.76 -19.19 -71.49
C CYS A 15 -11.16 -19.32 -70.03
N LYS A 16 -11.11 -20.53 -69.45
CA LYS A 16 -11.44 -20.75 -68.02
C LYS A 16 -10.56 -19.91 -67.09
N HIS A 17 -9.26 -19.82 -67.39
CA HIS A 17 -8.32 -19.02 -66.61
C HIS A 17 -8.59 -17.51 -66.73
N SER A 18 -8.90 -17.04 -67.94
CA SER A 18 -9.28 -15.64 -68.18
C SER A 18 -10.56 -15.28 -67.43
N ASP A 19 -11.57 -16.16 -67.46
CA ASP A 19 -12.83 -15.95 -66.74
C ASP A 19 -12.61 -15.93 -65.22
N ALA A 20 -11.80 -16.85 -64.69
CA ALA A 20 -11.43 -16.88 -63.27
C ALA A 20 -10.69 -15.61 -62.84
N CYS A 21 -9.75 -15.13 -63.67
CA CYS A 21 -9.03 -13.89 -63.42
C CYS A 21 -9.97 -12.67 -63.38
N LEU A 22 -10.89 -12.55 -64.36
CA LEU A 22 -11.88 -11.47 -64.39
C LEU A 22 -12.80 -11.48 -63.18
N GLN A 23 -13.23 -12.66 -62.73
CA GLN A 23 -14.04 -12.81 -61.52
C GLN A 23 -13.26 -12.41 -60.26
N ASN A 24 -12.00 -12.82 -60.14
CA ASN A 24 -11.13 -12.42 -59.04
C ASN A 24 -10.87 -10.92 -59.01
N MET A 25 -10.65 -10.30 -60.18
CA MET A 25 -10.50 -8.84 -60.32
C MET A 25 -11.78 -8.10 -59.87
N GLY A 26 -12.96 -8.62 -60.23
CA GLY A 26 -14.23 -8.09 -59.76
C GLY A 26 -14.33 -8.11 -58.23
N LYS A 27 -14.04 -9.26 -57.61
CA LYS A 27 -14.03 -9.41 -56.13
C LYS A 27 -13.06 -8.44 -55.45
N LEU A 28 -11.86 -8.25 -56.00
CA LEU A 28 -10.88 -7.29 -55.47
C LEU A 28 -11.30 -5.83 -55.63
N ALA A 29 -11.96 -5.49 -56.75
CA ALA A 29 -12.47 -4.15 -57.00
C ALA A 29 -13.61 -3.81 -56.01
N ASP A 30 -14.52 -4.76 -55.78
CA ASP A 30 -15.60 -4.61 -54.80
C ASP A 30 -15.05 -4.43 -53.38
N GLU A 31 -14.07 -5.25 -52.99
CA GLU A 31 -13.43 -5.16 -51.68
C GLU A 31 -12.65 -3.84 -51.50
N SER A 32 -11.95 -3.38 -52.54
CA SER A 32 -11.29 -2.08 -52.53
C SER A 32 -12.29 -0.94 -52.38
N GLY A 33 -13.44 -1.03 -53.06
CA GLY A 33 -14.55 -0.08 -52.92
C GLY A 33 -15.17 -0.09 -51.52
N ARG A 34 -15.28 -1.26 -50.88
CA ARG A 34 -15.74 -1.40 -49.50
C ARG A 34 -14.79 -0.73 -48.51
N VAL A 35 -13.48 -1.00 -48.62
CA VAL A 35 -12.45 -0.39 -47.75
C VAL A 35 -12.42 1.13 -47.94
N ALA A 36 -12.52 1.63 -49.17
CA ALA A 36 -12.59 3.06 -49.46
C ALA A 36 -13.80 3.72 -48.76
N LYS A 37 -14.98 3.09 -48.78
CA LYS A 37 -16.16 3.58 -48.04
C LYS A 37 -15.95 3.62 -46.53
N VAL A 38 -15.27 2.62 -45.95
CA VAL A 38 -14.94 2.63 -44.51
C VAL A 38 -14.00 3.80 -44.19
N ALA A 39 -12.99 4.04 -45.03
CA ALA A 39 -12.06 5.16 -44.87
C ALA A 39 -12.74 6.52 -45.01
N ASP A 40 -13.60 6.70 -46.02
CA ASP A 40 -14.35 7.94 -46.24
C ASP A 40 -15.33 8.28 -45.11
N ASN A 41 -15.79 7.26 -44.36
CA ASN A 41 -16.70 7.42 -43.22
C ASN A 41 -16.01 7.20 -41.87
N ALA A 42 -14.68 7.21 -41.81
CA ALA A 42 -13.93 6.81 -40.62
C ALA A 42 -14.30 7.63 -39.37
N GLU A 43 -14.43 8.95 -39.48
CA GLU A 43 -14.81 9.82 -38.36
C GLU A 43 -16.16 9.40 -37.76
N LYS A 44 -17.19 9.29 -38.60
CA LYS A 44 -18.53 8.87 -38.17
C LYS A 44 -18.54 7.46 -37.56
N ILE A 45 -17.74 6.54 -38.10
CA ILE A 45 -17.62 5.18 -37.57
C ILE A 45 -16.96 5.19 -36.20
N LEU A 46 -15.90 5.99 -36.01
CA LEU A 46 -15.21 6.09 -34.73
C LEU A 46 -16.10 6.71 -33.66
N ASP A 47 -16.88 7.75 -34.01
CA ASP A 47 -17.86 8.36 -33.11
C ASP A 47 -18.96 7.36 -32.72
N ASP A 48 -19.52 6.62 -33.69
CA ASP A 48 -20.55 5.60 -33.43
C ASP A 48 -20.00 4.45 -32.56
N LEU A 49 -18.75 4.02 -32.78
CA LEU A 49 -18.09 3.04 -31.92
C LEU A 49 -17.85 3.55 -30.51
N ASP A 50 -17.63 4.86 -30.35
CA ASP A 50 -17.54 5.47 -29.02
C ASP A 50 -18.89 5.45 -28.31
N ASP A 51 -19.96 5.89 -28.98
CA ASP A 51 -21.33 5.85 -28.46
C ASP A 51 -21.73 4.42 -28.04
N GLN A 52 -21.40 3.42 -28.86
CA GLN A 52 -21.62 2.00 -28.55
C GLN A 52 -20.83 1.55 -27.31
N PHE A 53 -19.60 2.03 -27.13
CA PHE A 53 -18.82 1.75 -25.92
C PHE A 53 -19.45 2.39 -24.67
N GLU A 54 -19.92 3.63 -24.78
CA GLU A 54 -20.59 4.33 -23.69
C GLU A 54 -21.89 3.61 -23.28
N GLU A 55 -22.70 3.19 -24.26
CA GLU A 55 -23.92 2.41 -24.02
C GLU A 55 -23.59 1.06 -23.36
N ALA A 56 -22.63 0.32 -23.91
CA ALA A 56 -22.23 -0.99 -23.40
C ALA A 56 -21.66 -0.92 -21.98
N THR A 57 -20.95 0.16 -21.64
CA THR A 57 -20.32 0.38 -20.34
C THR A 57 -21.13 1.28 -19.40
N GLY A 58 -22.34 1.67 -19.78
CA GLY A 58 -23.28 2.42 -18.95
C GLY A 58 -23.73 1.60 -17.74
N LEU A 59 -23.90 2.27 -16.60
CA LEU A 59 -24.39 1.64 -15.38
C LEU A 59 -25.90 1.41 -15.49
N ASN A 60 -26.31 0.15 -15.34
CA ASN A 60 -27.72 -0.24 -15.30
C ASN A 60 -28.27 -0.22 -13.85
N LYS A 61 -29.54 -0.58 -13.67
CA LYS A 61 -30.20 -0.58 -12.35
C LYS A 61 -29.50 -1.44 -11.29
N THR A 62 -29.03 -2.64 -11.68
CA THR A 62 -28.27 -3.54 -10.80
C THR A 62 -26.93 -2.90 -10.42
N ASP A 63 -26.24 -2.31 -11.38
CA ASP A 63 -24.96 -1.64 -11.15
C ASP A 63 -25.11 -0.45 -10.19
N PHE A 64 -26.20 0.33 -10.32
CA PHE A 64 -26.53 1.41 -9.38
C PHE A 64 -26.83 0.87 -7.97
N ALA A 65 -27.47 -0.29 -7.84
CA ALA A 65 -27.67 -0.92 -6.53
C ALA A 65 -26.33 -1.28 -5.87
N PHE A 66 -25.39 -1.84 -6.64
CA PHE A 66 -24.03 -2.09 -6.17
C PHE A 66 -23.28 -0.79 -5.82
N LEU A 67 -23.46 0.28 -6.60
CA LEU A 67 -22.90 1.60 -6.29
C LEU A 67 -23.40 2.12 -4.95
N PHE A 68 -24.72 2.15 -4.71
CA PHE A 68 -25.26 2.62 -3.43
C PHE A 68 -24.86 1.72 -2.26
N PHE A 69 -24.81 0.40 -2.47
CA PHE A 69 -24.31 -0.52 -1.45
C PHE A 69 -22.84 -0.27 -1.12
N ALA A 70 -22.00 -0.07 -2.14
CA ALA A 70 -20.59 0.28 -1.97
C ALA A 70 -20.42 1.62 -1.25
N VAL A 71 -21.18 2.66 -1.65
CA VAL A 71 -21.20 3.97 -0.96
C VAL A 71 -21.58 3.78 0.51
N ALA A 72 -22.63 3.02 0.82
CA ALA A 72 -23.07 2.79 2.18
C ALA A 72 -21.97 2.12 3.02
N LEU A 73 -21.30 1.09 2.51
CA LEU A 73 -20.19 0.44 3.20
C LEU A 73 -18.98 1.36 3.38
N GLN A 74 -18.63 2.13 2.34
CA GLN A 74 -17.52 3.08 2.38
C GLN A 74 -17.77 4.20 3.40
N VAL A 75 -19.00 4.72 3.47
CA VAL A 75 -19.41 5.71 4.46
C VAL A 75 -19.49 5.11 5.86
N LEU A 76 -20.06 3.91 6.00
CA LEU A 76 -20.17 3.22 7.29
C LEU A 76 -18.79 2.97 7.91
N ARG A 77 -17.79 2.52 7.13
CA ARG A 77 -16.44 2.30 7.66
C ARG A 77 -15.80 3.57 8.20
N GLN A 78 -16.15 4.73 7.67
CA GLN A 78 -15.66 6.02 8.15
C GLN A 78 -16.17 6.22 9.58
N TYR A 79 -17.50 6.21 9.79
CA TYR A 79 -18.07 6.41 11.12
C TYR A 79 -17.69 5.36 12.17
N LEU A 80 -17.38 4.13 11.75
CA LEU A 80 -16.91 3.08 12.66
C LEU A 80 -15.43 3.21 13.05
N MET A 81 -14.59 3.89 12.25
CA MET A 81 -13.13 3.82 12.38
C MET A 81 -12.40 5.19 12.33
N THR A 82 -13.06 6.30 11.97
CA THR A 82 -12.42 7.63 11.87
C THR A 82 -12.28 8.35 13.21
N SER A 83 -12.71 7.75 14.32
CA SER A 83 -12.32 8.25 15.63
C SER A 83 -10.83 7.91 15.83
N PHE A 84 -9.93 8.89 15.69
CA PHE A 84 -8.59 8.72 16.27
C PHE A 84 -8.80 8.35 17.73
N PRO A 85 -8.37 7.15 18.17
CA PRO A 85 -8.67 6.71 19.53
C PRO A 85 -8.16 7.75 20.52
N GLU A 86 -8.96 8.07 21.53
CA GLU A 86 -8.45 8.84 22.67
C GLU A 86 -7.30 8.06 23.26
N ARG A 87 -6.09 8.60 23.11
CA ARG A 87 -4.88 7.89 23.51
C ARG A 87 -4.79 7.91 25.04
N PRO A 88 -4.65 6.75 25.69
CA PRO A 88 -4.40 6.70 27.12
C PRO A 88 -3.11 7.46 27.46
N ASP A 89 -3.03 7.95 28.70
CA ASP A 89 -1.76 8.46 29.21
C ASP A 89 -0.73 7.33 29.34
N ASP A 90 0.55 7.70 29.45
CA ASP A 90 1.65 6.74 29.48
C ASP A 90 1.51 5.71 30.62
N GLN A 91 0.90 6.09 31.75
CA GLN A 91 0.68 5.19 32.89
C GLN A 91 -0.37 4.12 32.59
N THR A 92 -1.40 4.47 31.82
CA THR A 92 -2.48 3.56 31.45
C THR A 92 -2.02 2.62 30.33
N SER A 93 -1.32 3.14 29.31
CA SER A 93 -0.69 2.32 28.25
C SER A 93 0.27 1.28 28.83
N SER A 94 1.09 1.68 29.82
CA SER A 94 2.03 0.76 30.49
C SER A 94 1.33 -0.37 31.26
N LYS A 95 0.15 -0.13 31.84
CA LYS A 95 -0.63 -1.15 32.57
C LYS A 95 -1.30 -2.17 31.66
N GLU A 96 -1.75 -1.73 30.48
CA GLU A 96 -2.41 -2.59 29.48
C GLU A 96 -1.42 -3.38 28.61
N THR A 97 -0.14 -3.02 28.66
CA THR A 97 0.93 -3.68 27.91
C THR A 97 1.19 -5.07 28.48
N PRO A 98 1.26 -6.13 27.64
CA PRO A 98 1.61 -7.47 28.10
C PRO A 98 2.94 -7.48 28.85
N LYS A 99 2.96 -8.09 30.03
CA LYS A 99 4.16 -8.28 30.86
C LYS A 99 4.64 -9.73 30.79
N PRO A 100 5.28 -10.18 29.69
CA PRO A 100 5.69 -11.57 29.53
C PRO A 100 6.72 -12.03 30.58
N PHE A 101 7.38 -11.08 31.25
CA PHE A 101 8.42 -11.32 32.24
C PHE A 101 8.00 -10.96 33.69
N GLY A 102 6.73 -10.58 33.91
CA GLY A 102 6.22 -10.17 35.22
C GLY A 102 6.44 -8.69 35.55
N ASP A 103 6.31 -8.32 36.83
CA ASP A 103 6.52 -6.94 37.28
C ASP A 103 8.00 -6.57 37.31
N GLU A 104 8.33 -5.46 36.66
CA GLU A 104 9.69 -4.98 36.52
C GLU A 104 10.08 -4.04 37.67
N LYS A 105 11.30 -4.20 38.17
CA LYS A 105 11.91 -3.31 39.17
C LYS A 105 13.37 -3.07 38.79
N SER A 106 13.74 -1.80 38.66
CA SER A 106 15.13 -1.42 38.44
C SER A 106 16.01 -1.96 39.57
N ASN A 107 16.97 -2.80 39.19
CA ASN A 107 17.96 -3.48 40.01
C ASN A 107 19.09 -4.03 39.12
N ARG A 108 19.72 -3.17 38.33
CA ARG A 108 20.82 -3.56 37.42
C ARG A 108 22.12 -3.78 38.20
N HIS A 109 22.69 -4.98 38.11
CA HIS A 109 23.94 -5.36 38.78
C HIS A 109 25.08 -5.30 37.78
N HIS A 110 25.92 -4.27 37.87
CA HIS A 110 26.77 -3.86 36.75
C HIS A 110 27.75 -4.96 36.27
N ARG A 111 27.44 -5.56 35.12
CA ARG A 111 28.40 -6.23 34.23
C ARG A 111 28.35 -5.47 32.92
N LEU A 112 29.23 -4.48 32.77
CA LEU A 112 29.24 -3.56 31.62
C LEU A 112 29.11 -4.35 30.31
N TYR A 113 28.16 -3.93 29.46
CA TYR A 113 27.83 -4.58 28.18
C TYR A 113 27.35 -6.03 28.25
N ASN A 114 27.04 -6.55 29.44
CA ASN A 114 26.76 -7.97 29.64
C ASN A 114 25.76 -8.26 30.78
N PRO A 115 24.55 -7.66 30.75
CA PRO A 115 23.50 -8.01 31.69
C PRO A 115 23.15 -9.50 31.59
N SER A 116 22.69 -10.09 32.69
CA SER A 116 22.16 -11.46 32.67
C SER A 116 20.76 -11.49 32.04
N LEU A 117 20.32 -12.69 31.61
CA LEU A 117 18.94 -12.89 31.14
C LEU A 117 17.92 -12.49 32.21
N GLU A 118 18.18 -12.83 33.47
CA GLU A 118 17.34 -12.43 34.61
C GLU A 118 17.27 -10.91 34.76
N GLU A 119 18.38 -10.21 34.58
CA GLU A 119 18.42 -8.74 34.64
C GLU A 119 17.60 -8.12 33.49
N ILE A 120 17.72 -8.65 32.26
CA ILE A 120 16.92 -8.20 31.11
C ILE A 120 15.43 -8.41 31.34
N CYS A 121 15.03 -9.55 31.90
CA CYS A 121 13.62 -9.85 32.16
C CYS A 121 13.03 -9.00 33.29
N SER A 122 13.80 -8.76 34.37
CA SER A 122 13.30 -8.13 35.60
C SER A 122 13.41 -6.60 35.65
N ASN A 123 14.22 -5.98 34.79
CA ASN A 123 14.42 -4.52 34.76
C ASN A 123 13.62 -3.87 33.64
N PRO A 124 13.20 -2.59 33.75
CA PRO A 124 12.66 -1.84 32.60
C PRO A 124 13.66 -1.72 31.45
N VAL A 125 13.26 -1.14 30.31
CA VAL A 125 14.24 -0.83 29.25
C VAL A 125 15.27 0.20 29.77
N PRO A 126 16.56 0.04 29.48
CA PRO A 126 17.60 0.93 30.03
C PRO A 126 17.48 2.35 29.49
N PHE A 127 16.92 2.51 28.29
CA PHE A 127 16.94 3.78 27.58
C PHE A 127 15.77 4.72 27.92
N ASP A 128 14.90 4.33 28.86
CA ASP A 128 13.94 5.21 29.55
C ASP A 128 14.59 6.05 30.66
N ALA A 129 15.84 5.74 31.02
CA ALA A 129 16.57 6.48 32.05
C ALA A 129 16.74 7.95 31.65
N ASN A 130 16.52 8.86 32.60
CA ASN A 130 16.64 10.31 32.40
C ASN A 130 17.44 11.02 33.50
N ILE A 131 17.72 10.32 34.62
CA ILE A 131 18.49 10.86 35.75
C ILE A 131 19.97 10.97 35.36
N ASN A 132 20.60 12.11 35.66
CA ASN A 132 22.00 12.43 35.31
C ASN A 132 22.29 12.46 33.81
N ALA A 133 21.27 12.65 32.96
CA ALA A 133 21.46 12.74 31.51
C ALA A 133 22.35 13.92 31.08
N ASN A 134 22.55 14.94 31.92
CA ASN A 134 23.47 16.08 31.68
C ASN A 134 23.31 16.74 30.29
N GLY A 135 22.07 16.84 29.80
CA GLY A 135 21.77 17.41 28.48
C GLY A 135 21.89 16.46 27.29
N ASN A 136 22.31 15.20 27.49
CA ASN A 136 22.46 14.20 26.43
C ASN A 136 21.12 13.72 25.83
N LEU A 137 19.99 14.08 26.46
CA LEU A 137 18.61 13.84 26.03
C LEU A 137 17.83 15.16 25.78
N ALA A 138 18.53 16.29 25.60
CA ALA A 138 17.89 17.57 25.32
C ALA A 138 17.48 17.67 23.84
N GLY A 139 16.39 18.39 23.55
CA GLY A 139 15.98 18.73 22.19
C GLY A 139 14.88 17.84 21.58
N GLY A 140 14.28 16.92 22.32
CA GLY A 140 13.21 16.03 21.81
C GLY A 140 11.81 16.66 21.70
N GLY A 141 11.67 17.93 22.08
CA GLY A 141 10.43 18.69 21.93
C GLY A 141 9.22 17.99 22.58
N SER A 142 8.13 17.82 21.82
CA SER A 142 6.88 17.18 22.24
C SER A 142 7.01 15.71 22.62
N PHE A 143 8.08 15.03 22.21
CA PHE A 143 8.35 13.62 22.54
C PHE A 143 9.25 13.45 23.77
N GLY A 144 9.77 14.54 24.35
CA GLY A 144 10.69 14.46 25.48
C GLY A 144 11.91 13.58 25.18
N HIS A 145 12.28 12.69 26.11
CA HIS A 145 13.43 11.78 25.92
C HIS A 145 13.24 10.81 24.76
N ARG A 146 11.98 10.41 24.46
CA ARG A 146 11.68 9.51 23.34
C ARG A 146 12.16 10.07 22.01
N GLY A 147 12.05 11.38 21.82
CA GLY A 147 12.54 12.07 20.62
C GLY A 147 14.05 12.19 20.51
N THR A 148 14.82 11.80 21.53
CA THR A 148 16.29 11.94 21.58
C THR A 148 17.03 10.63 21.78
N THR A 149 16.30 9.52 21.86
CA THR A 149 16.82 8.20 22.17
C THR A 149 16.44 7.26 21.04
N LEU A 150 17.44 6.69 20.35
CA LEU A 150 17.21 5.88 19.14
C LEU A 150 16.44 4.58 19.43
N GLY A 151 16.41 4.12 20.68
CA GLY A 151 15.56 3.01 21.12
C GLY A 151 14.07 3.24 20.86
N HIS A 152 13.57 4.48 20.88
CA HIS A 152 12.15 4.76 20.61
C HIS A 152 11.85 5.00 19.12
N ASP A 153 12.78 4.74 18.21
CA ASP A 153 12.51 4.80 16.77
C ASP A 153 11.84 3.49 16.32
N GLY A 154 10.67 3.57 15.67
CA GLY A 154 9.89 2.38 15.29
C GLY A 154 10.58 1.41 14.32
N VAL A 155 11.70 1.78 13.68
CA VAL A 155 12.49 0.89 12.82
C VAL A 155 13.94 0.79 13.30
N ILE A 156 14.59 1.92 13.58
CA ILE A 156 15.97 1.94 14.06
C ILE A 156 16.05 1.35 15.48
N GLY A 157 15.03 1.57 16.32
CA GLY A 157 14.93 1.05 17.68
C GLY A 157 14.89 -0.47 17.75
N ILE A 158 14.30 -1.15 16.75
CA ILE A 158 14.34 -2.63 16.69
C ILE A 158 15.78 -3.15 16.74
N VAL A 159 16.73 -2.45 16.12
CA VAL A 159 18.15 -2.84 16.14
C VAL A 159 18.88 -2.19 17.31
N VAL A 160 18.75 -0.87 17.48
CA VAL A 160 19.50 -0.09 18.46
C VAL A 160 18.96 -0.27 19.88
N GLY A 161 17.65 -0.25 20.07
CA GLY A 161 16.96 -0.53 21.34
C GLY A 161 17.19 -1.97 21.82
N THR A 162 17.09 -2.95 20.92
CA THR A 162 17.46 -4.35 21.25
C THR A 162 18.93 -4.46 21.69
N ALA A 163 19.86 -3.81 20.97
CA ALA A 163 21.27 -3.80 21.37
C ALA A 163 21.49 -3.08 22.71
N ASN A 164 20.74 -2.01 22.97
CA ASN A 164 20.76 -1.27 24.22
C ASN A 164 20.27 -2.11 25.41
N ILE A 165 19.15 -2.83 25.26
CA ILE A 165 18.65 -3.77 26.28
C ILE A 165 19.66 -4.89 26.52
N ALA A 166 20.18 -5.52 25.46
CA ALA A 166 21.12 -6.63 25.53
C ALA A 166 22.48 -6.26 26.15
N THR A 167 22.77 -4.96 26.31
CA THR A 167 24.03 -4.45 26.86
C THR A 167 23.85 -3.54 28.08
N SER A 168 22.60 -3.30 28.52
CA SER A 168 22.25 -2.33 29.57
C SER A 168 22.80 -0.92 29.30
N THR A 169 22.62 -0.45 28.07
CA THR A 169 23.05 0.87 27.60
C THR A 169 21.89 1.68 27.03
N LEU A 170 22.12 2.96 26.78
CA LEU A 170 21.24 3.84 26.00
C LEU A 170 22.06 4.44 24.87
N THR A 171 21.50 4.56 23.67
CA THR A 171 22.10 5.32 22.56
C THR A 171 21.22 6.52 22.19
N ASN A 172 21.77 7.72 22.26
CA ASN A 172 21.06 8.96 21.91
C ASN A 172 21.04 9.19 20.38
N TYR A 173 20.29 10.19 19.93
CA TYR A 173 20.17 10.56 18.50
C TYR A 173 21.49 11.02 17.86
N LYS A 174 22.50 11.39 18.67
CA LYS A 174 23.85 11.74 18.21
C LYS A 174 24.77 10.51 18.08
N TRP A 175 24.23 9.30 18.22
CA TRP A 175 24.97 8.04 18.21
C TRP A 175 25.97 7.89 19.35
N GLU A 176 25.74 8.57 20.47
CA GLU A 176 26.52 8.44 21.69
C GLU A 176 25.84 7.47 22.64
N SER A 177 26.60 6.46 23.10
CA SER A 177 26.08 5.47 24.03
C SER A 177 26.49 5.77 25.48
N PHE A 178 25.67 5.34 26.43
CA PHE A 178 25.89 5.49 27.87
C PHE A 178 25.50 4.22 28.61
N HIS A 179 26.26 3.86 29.64
CA HIS A 179 25.91 2.77 30.55
C HIS A 179 24.83 3.23 31.52
N ILE A 180 23.80 2.39 31.67
CA ILE A 180 22.68 2.64 32.57
C ILE A 180 22.80 1.72 33.77
N GLN A 181 22.75 2.30 34.96
CA GLN A 181 22.82 1.60 36.24
C GLN A 181 21.66 2.02 37.13
N THR A 182 21.34 1.18 38.11
CA THR A 182 20.30 1.49 39.10
C THR A 182 20.95 2.01 40.39
N ASN A 183 20.43 3.12 40.93
CA ASN A 183 20.89 3.65 42.23
C ASN A 183 20.22 2.94 43.42
N GLY A 184 20.69 3.22 44.64
CA GLY A 184 20.12 2.65 45.88
C GLY A 184 18.65 3.01 46.18
N ARG A 185 18.00 3.83 45.34
CA ARG A 185 16.56 4.16 45.40
C ARG A 185 15.75 3.43 44.32
N GLY A 186 16.35 2.47 43.61
CA GLY A 186 15.68 1.69 42.57
C GLY A 186 15.34 2.53 41.34
N ARG A 187 16.17 3.51 40.97
CA ARG A 187 15.99 4.32 39.76
C ARG A 187 17.20 4.24 38.83
N ASP A 188 16.93 4.10 37.55
CA ASP A 188 17.96 4.04 36.50
C ASP A 188 18.53 5.43 36.21
N PHE A 189 19.85 5.51 36.07
CA PHE A 189 20.58 6.74 35.84
C PHE A 189 21.76 6.54 34.88
N PHE A 190 22.17 7.62 34.24
CA PHE A 190 23.37 7.68 33.40
C PHE A 190 24.62 7.56 34.28
N SER A 191 25.35 6.44 34.16
CA SER A 191 26.55 6.18 34.96
C SER A 191 27.81 6.72 34.30
N GLN A 192 28.16 6.20 33.12
CA GLN A 192 29.36 6.58 32.38
C GLN A 192 29.15 6.45 30.87
N ARG A 193 29.96 7.14 30.08
CA ARG A 193 29.93 7.03 28.61
C ARG A 193 30.30 5.59 28.21
N ALA A 194 29.54 5.04 27.27
CA ALA A 194 29.81 3.75 26.64
C ALA A 194 30.38 3.98 25.24
N ASP A 195 31.15 3.02 24.75
CA ASP A 195 31.62 3.01 23.38
C ASP A 195 30.53 2.36 22.51
N THR A 196 29.98 3.14 21.57
CA THR A 196 28.91 2.69 20.67
C THR A 196 29.33 1.48 19.84
N GLY A 197 30.59 1.41 19.41
CA GLY A 197 31.14 0.26 18.71
C GLY A 197 31.18 -1.00 19.59
N LEU A 198 31.52 -0.84 20.88
CA LEU A 198 31.47 -1.95 21.84
C LEU A 198 30.04 -2.39 22.16
N VAL A 199 29.05 -1.50 22.17
CA VAL A 199 27.63 -1.87 22.31
C VAL A 199 27.24 -2.87 21.22
N PHE A 200 27.46 -2.51 19.95
CA PHE A 200 27.13 -3.41 18.83
C PHE A 200 28.03 -4.65 18.81
N LYS A 201 29.32 -4.54 19.11
CA LYS A 201 30.22 -5.69 19.20
C LYS A 201 29.72 -6.71 20.22
N HIS A 202 29.31 -6.27 21.41
CA HIS A 202 28.79 -7.16 22.45
C HIS A 202 27.42 -7.74 22.09
N PHE A 203 26.56 -6.95 21.46
CA PHE A 203 25.29 -7.42 20.91
C PHE A 203 25.49 -8.54 19.88
N PHE A 204 26.33 -8.33 18.86
CA PHE A 204 26.64 -9.35 17.86
C PHE A 204 27.39 -10.54 18.45
N ARG A 205 28.27 -10.32 19.43
CA ARG A 205 28.94 -11.42 20.16
C ARG A 205 27.94 -12.34 20.87
N ASN A 206 26.83 -11.80 21.40
CA ASN A 206 25.77 -12.62 21.97
C ASN A 206 25.09 -13.49 20.90
N PHE A 207 25.10 -13.07 19.63
CA PHE A 207 24.54 -13.83 18.52
C PHE A 207 25.48 -14.95 18.04
N TYR A 208 26.78 -14.66 17.92
CA TYR A 208 27.73 -15.56 17.24
C TYR A 208 28.61 -16.41 18.18
N ASP A 209 28.98 -15.89 19.35
CA ASP A 209 30.08 -16.48 20.13
C ASP A 209 29.62 -17.16 21.43
N LYS A 210 28.36 -16.98 21.85
CA LYS A 210 27.85 -17.41 23.16
C LYS A 210 26.92 -18.62 23.15
N GLY A 211 26.67 -19.22 21.99
CA GLY A 211 25.78 -20.38 21.88
C GLY A 211 24.35 -20.08 22.36
N SER A 212 23.66 -21.09 22.91
CA SER A 212 22.24 -21.02 23.31
C SER A 212 21.90 -19.85 24.25
N ASP A 213 22.79 -19.55 25.20
CA ASP A 213 22.54 -18.53 26.23
C ASP A 213 22.58 -17.11 25.63
N GLY A 214 23.42 -16.90 24.62
CA GLY A 214 23.48 -15.64 23.88
C GLY A 214 22.23 -15.39 23.03
N TYR A 215 21.70 -16.43 22.39
CA TYR A 215 20.44 -16.35 21.64
C TYR A 215 19.26 -15.99 22.54
N LEU A 216 19.19 -16.57 23.75
CA LEU A 216 18.14 -16.24 24.72
C LEU A 216 18.19 -14.77 25.15
N ILE A 217 19.39 -14.22 25.37
CA ILE A 217 19.59 -12.80 25.70
C ILE A 217 19.08 -11.90 24.57
N VAL A 218 19.45 -12.19 23.32
CA VAL A 218 19.02 -11.38 22.16
C VAL A 218 17.52 -11.50 21.94
N ALA A 219 16.96 -12.71 22.03
CA ALA A 219 15.52 -12.95 21.86
C ALA A 219 14.70 -12.26 22.96
N ALA A 220 15.10 -12.37 24.22
CA ALA A 220 14.43 -11.67 25.32
C ALA A 220 14.52 -10.15 25.16
N SER A 221 15.67 -9.63 24.75
CA SER A 221 15.86 -8.20 24.48
C SER A 221 14.97 -7.70 23.34
N LEU A 222 14.85 -8.48 22.25
CA LEU A 222 14.01 -8.14 21.11
C LEU A 222 12.51 -8.19 21.47
N ILE A 223 12.07 -9.23 22.18
CA ILE A 223 10.68 -9.34 22.65
C ILE A 223 10.34 -8.14 23.54
N LYS A 224 11.24 -7.76 24.45
CA LYS A 224 11.07 -6.61 25.32
C LYS A 224 11.01 -5.29 24.54
N GLU A 225 11.88 -5.12 23.55
CA GLU A 225 11.88 -3.97 22.65
C GLU A 225 10.56 -3.84 21.87
N ILE A 226 10.07 -4.94 21.28
CA ILE A 226 8.82 -4.95 20.51
C ILE A 226 7.64 -4.53 21.40
N ILE A 227 7.56 -5.07 22.61
CA ILE A 227 6.50 -4.76 23.57
C ILE A 227 6.58 -3.30 24.04
N HIS A 228 7.80 -2.80 24.28
CA HIS A 228 8.04 -1.42 24.68
C HIS A 228 7.64 -0.44 23.57
N LEU A 229 8.08 -0.65 22.33
CA LEU A 229 7.67 0.14 21.17
C LEU A 229 6.15 0.10 20.95
N GLN A 230 5.51 -1.06 21.13
CA GLN A 230 4.06 -1.19 21.01
C GLN A 230 3.32 -0.39 22.09
N SER A 231 3.82 -0.38 23.33
CA SER A 231 3.29 0.46 24.41
C SER A 231 3.38 1.94 24.06
N ASP A 232 4.56 2.36 23.58
CA ASP A 232 4.85 3.74 23.26
C ASP A 232 4.06 4.26 22.05
N ILE A 233 3.87 3.45 20.99
CA ILE A 233 3.05 3.82 19.83
C ILE A 233 1.61 4.14 20.26
N ASN A 234 1.07 3.38 21.21
CA ASN A 234 -0.30 3.51 21.69
C ASN A 234 -0.49 4.58 22.77
N SER A 235 0.61 5.15 23.28
CA SER A 235 0.58 6.24 24.26
C SER A 235 0.18 7.59 23.66
N LYS A 236 -0.25 8.54 24.51
CA LYS A 236 -0.62 9.90 24.10
C LYS A 236 0.43 10.61 23.25
N ALA A 237 1.70 10.52 23.63
CA ALA A 237 2.79 11.15 22.90
C ALA A 237 3.13 10.42 21.59
N SER A 238 2.85 9.11 21.50
CA SER A 238 3.25 8.21 20.41
C SER A 238 4.76 8.23 20.14
N LEU A 239 5.18 7.64 19.01
CA LEU A 239 6.56 7.64 18.54
C LEU A 239 6.73 8.54 17.31
N PRO A 240 7.93 9.13 17.11
CA PRO A 240 8.24 9.83 15.87
C PRO A 240 8.15 8.90 14.66
N ILE A 241 7.99 9.50 13.47
CA ILE A 241 8.11 8.76 12.21
C ILE A 241 9.49 8.11 12.14
N PRO A 242 9.57 6.81 11.80
CA PRO A 242 10.84 6.10 11.72
C PRO A 242 11.88 6.81 10.86
N GLY A 243 13.12 6.83 11.36
CA GLY A 243 14.27 7.44 10.69
C GLY A 243 14.41 8.95 10.89
N ILE A 244 13.32 9.71 11.05
CA ILE A 244 13.40 11.18 11.14
C ILE A 244 14.13 11.63 12.41
N MET A 245 13.93 10.92 13.52
CA MET A 245 14.57 11.22 14.80
C MET A 245 16.10 11.12 14.73
N ALA A 246 16.62 10.14 13.99
CA ALA A 246 18.05 9.93 13.83
C ALA A 246 18.75 11.08 13.07
N PHE A 247 18.00 11.89 12.32
CA PHE A 247 18.51 13.10 11.66
C PHE A 247 18.23 14.37 12.47
N SER A 248 17.00 14.53 12.96
CA SER A 248 16.58 15.72 13.69
C SER A 248 15.40 15.45 14.63
N PRO A 249 15.66 15.39 15.96
CA PRO A 249 14.61 15.37 17.00
C PRO A 249 13.61 16.52 16.87
N GLN A 250 14.11 17.71 16.51
CA GLN A 250 13.29 18.92 16.36
C GLN A 250 12.33 18.80 15.16
N MET A 251 12.80 18.23 14.04
CA MET A 251 11.96 17.97 12.87
C MET A 251 10.89 16.93 13.18
N ALA A 252 11.27 15.85 13.88
CA ALA A 252 10.33 14.83 14.35
C ALA A 252 9.24 15.45 15.25
N SER A 253 9.62 16.29 16.22
CA SER A 253 8.65 17.00 17.07
C SER A 253 7.73 17.95 16.28
N ASN A 254 8.27 18.69 15.30
CA ASN A 254 7.46 19.59 14.48
C ASN A 254 6.45 18.82 13.62
N LEU A 255 6.83 17.66 13.07
CA LEU A 255 5.94 16.77 12.32
C LEU A 255 4.82 16.20 13.20
N ALA A 256 5.14 15.80 14.42
CA ALA A 256 4.12 15.31 15.35
C ALA A 256 3.13 16.40 15.79
N LYS A 257 3.60 17.64 15.96
CA LYS A 257 2.71 18.80 16.23
C LYS A 257 1.70 19.05 15.13
N ILE A 258 2.01 18.68 13.88
CA ILE A 258 1.08 18.73 12.75
C ILE A 258 0.34 17.40 12.53
N GLY A 259 0.43 16.45 13.48
CA GLY A 259 -0.31 15.18 13.46
C GLY A 259 0.39 14.03 12.72
N LEU A 260 1.67 14.16 12.36
CA LEU A 260 2.44 13.14 11.67
C LEU A 260 3.33 12.36 12.66
N ASP A 261 2.76 11.34 13.28
CA ASP A 261 3.40 10.39 14.20
C ASP A 261 3.09 8.93 13.80
N MET A 262 3.77 7.95 14.42
CA MET A 262 3.67 6.55 14.03
C MET A 262 2.26 5.96 14.23
N SER A 263 1.53 6.40 15.27
CA SER A 263 0.15 5.98 15.52
C SER A 263 -0.80 6.48 14.42
N ASN A 264 -0.64 7.73 13.98
CA ASN A 264 -1.45 8.29 12.90
C ASN A 264 -1.13 7.65 11.55
N ILE A 265 0.14 7.30 11.27
CA ILE A 265 0.49 6.49 10.08
C ILE A 265 -0.18 5.13 10.12
N ALA A 266 -0.15 4.44 11.27
CA ALA A 266 -0.81 3.14 11.41
C ALA A 266 -2.34 3.24 11.22
N ASN A 267 -2.97 4.30 11.72
CA ASN A 267 -4.40 4.56 11.53
C ASN A 267 -4.74 4.86 10.07
N ILE A 268 -3.94 5.66 9.36
CA ILE A 268 -4.06 5.88 7.91
C ILE A 268 -3.95 4.54 7.17
N GLY A 269 -3.01 3.68 7.57
CA GLY A 269 -2.85 2.34 7.02
C GLY A 269 -4.08 1.45 7.22
N LYS A 270 -4.66 1.43 8.44
CA LYS A 270 -5.91 0.70 8.74
C LYS A 270 -7.09 1.21 7.91
N GLN A 271 -7.24 2.53 7.83
CA GLN A 271 -8.26 3.18 7.02
C GLN A 271 -8.16 2.75 5.55
N ALA A 272 -6.96 2.84 4.96
CA ALA A 272 -6.70 2.43 3.59
C ALA A 272 -6.92 0.93 3.35
N ALA A 273 -6.46 0.07 4.27
CA ALA A 273 -6.65 -1.37 4.18
C ALA A 273 -8.13 -1.76 4.16
N MET A 274 -8.95 -1.15 5.02
CA MET A 274 -10.40 -1.39 5.03
C MET A 274 -11.09 -0.84 3.78
N ALA A 275 -10.65 0.31 3.26
CA ALA A 275 -11.13 0.83 1.98
C ALA A 275 -10.91 -0.19 0.85
N CYS A 276 -9.68 -0.73 0.78
CA CYS A 276 -9.30 -1.75 -0.19
C CYS A 276 -10.08 -3.05 0.02
N ALA A 277 -10.32 -3.48 1.26
CA ALA A 277 -11.10 -4.68 1.56
C ALA A 277 -12.54 -4.56 1.06
N ILE A 278 -13.20 -3.42 1.30
CA ILE A 278 -14.55 -3.14 0.78
C ILE A 278 -14.53 -3.11 -0.75
N ASN A 279 -13.55 -2.43 -1.36
CA ASN A 279 -13.43 -2.39 -2.82
C ASN A 279 -13.28 -3.80 -3.42
N THR A 280 -12.45 -4.65 -2.81
CA THR A 280 -12.29 -6.05 -3.23
C THR A 280 -13.59 -6.83 -3.06
N LEU A 281 -14.30 -6.67 -1.94
CA LEU A 281 -15.59 -7.31 -1.72
C LEU A 281 -16.60 -6.93 -2.81
N ILE A 282 -16.74 -5.64 -3.10
CA ILE A 282 -17.65 -5.14 -4.14
C ILE A 282 -17.22 -5.64 -5.52
N ALA A 283 -15.92 -5.63 -5.83
CA ALA A 283 -15.39 -6.16 -7.08
C ALA A 283 -15.73 -7.64 -7.28
N MET A 284 -15.58 -8.45 -6.22
CA MET A 284 -15.92 -9.88 -6.26
C MET A 284 -17.42 -10.07 -6.47
N LEU A 285 -18.26 -9.40 -5.68
CA LEU A 285 -19.72 -9.57 -5.75
C LEU A 285 -20.29 -9.10 -7.10
N HIS A 286 -19.88 -7.93 -7.57
CA HIS A 286 -20.30 -7.44 -8.88
C HIS A 286 -19.70 -8.30 -10.01
N GLY A 287 -18.47 -8.78 -9.85
CA GLY A 287 -17.79 -9.70 -10.79
C GLY A 287 -18.55 -10.98 -11.09
N LEU A 288 -19.36 -11.48 -10.14
CA LEU A 288 -20.21 -12.66 -10.35
C LEU A 288 -21.27 -12.44 -11.44
N THR A 289 -21.67 -11.20 -11.72
CA THR A 289 -22.72 -10.87 -12.70
C THR A 289 -22.27 -11.03 -14.16
N TYR A 290 -20.98 -11.20 -14.39
CA TYR A 290 -20.39 -11.40 -15.73
C TYR A 290 -19.33 -12.50 -15.72
N LEU A 291 -19.45 -13.47 -14.81
CA LEU A 291 -18.48 -14.56 -14.64
C LEU A 291 -18.42 -15.48 -15.86
N ASP A 292 -19.55 -15.66 -16.55
CA ASP A 292 -19.74 -16.46 -17.75
C ASP A 292 -19.24 -15.78 -19.04
N LYS A 293 -18.99 -14.47 -18.99
CA LYS A 293 -18.50 -13.68 -20.14
C LYS A 293 -17.01 -13.90 -20.37
N GLN A 294 -16.59 -13.82 -21.63
CA GLN A 294 -15.20 -13.96 -22.06
C GLN A 294 -14.73 -12.78 -22.90
N GLY A 295 -13.41 -12.65 -23.07
CA GLY A 295 -12.80 -11.65 -23.95
C GLY A 295 -13.24 -10.22 -23.63
N LEU A 296 -13.66 -9.50 -24.67
CA LEU A 296 -14.04 -8.09 -24.59
C LEU A 296 -15.29 -7.87 -23.73
N ASP A 297 -16.29 -8.75 -23.81
CA ASP A 297 -17.52 -8.63 -23.01
C ASP A 297 -17.27 -8.70 -21.50
N ARG A 298 -16.28 -9.49 -21.09
CA ARG A 298 -15.83 -9.53 -19.70
C ARG A 298 -15.16 -8.22 -19.28
N LYS A 299 -14.33 -7.65 -20.15
CA LYS A 299 -13.65 -6.35 -19.90
C LYS A 299 -14.66 -5.21 -19.80
N LEU A 300 -15.72 -5.22 -20.61
CA LEU A 300 -16.82 -4.25 -20.52
C LEU A 300 -17.56 -4.35 -19.17
N GLY A 301 -17.77 -5.56 -18.65
CA GLY A 301 -18.26 -5.78 -17.29
C GLY A 301 -17.32 -5.24 -16.20
N GLU A 302 -16.01 -5.46 -16.36
CA GLU A 302 -15.00 -4.92 -15.45
C GLU A 302 -14.95 -3.38 -15.46
N VAL A 303 -15.15 -2.74 -16.61
CA VAL A 303 -15.32 -1.28 -16.70
C VAL A 303 -16.45 -0.80 -15.80
N LYS A 304 -17.61 -1.48 -15.81
CA LYS A 304 -18.73 -1.13 -14.92
C LYS A 304 -18.35 -1.28 -13.45
N THR A 305 -17.69 -2.39 -13.07
CA THR A 305 -17.16 -2.58 -11.71
C THR A 305 -16.25 -1.44 -11.30
N ARG A 306 -15.34 -1.02 -12.17
CA ARG A 306 -14.40 0.08 -11.88
C ARG A 306 -15.10 1.41 -11.75
N LYS A 307 -16.10 1.71 -12.59
CA LYS A 307 -16.96 2.90 -12.43
C LYS A 307 -17.67 2.89 -11.07
N ILE A 308 -18.25 1.76 -10.65
CA ILE A 308 -18.90 1.59 -9.33
C ILE A 308 -17.91 1.89 -8.19
N LEU A 309 -16.71 1.31 -8.24
CA LEU A 309 -15.68 1.50 -7.23
C LEU A 309 -15.18 2.94 -7.20
N MET A 310 -14.85 3.52 -8.34
CA MET A 310 -14.41 4.91 -8.46
C MET A 310 -15.45 5.88 -7.89
N TRP A 311 -16.72 5.79 -8.33
CA TRP A 311 -17.78 6.68 -7.87
C TRP A 311 -18.09 6.49 -6.39
N SER A 312 -18.12 5.26 -5.88
CA SER A 312 -18.37 5.03 -4.46
C SER A 312 -17.27 5.62 -3.56
N ASN A 313 -16.00 5.49 -3.96
CA ASN A 313 -14.88 6.09 -3.22
C ASN A 313 -14.90 7.62 -3.30
N ILE A 314 -15.21 8.20 -4.47
CA ILE A 314 -15.35 9.66 -4.64
C ILE A 314 -16.45 10.20 -3.72
N ILE A 315 -17.65 9.61 -3.77
CA ILE A 315 -18.80 10.06 -2.97
C ILE A 315 -18.49 9.96 -1.48
N ALA A 316 -17.93 8.82 -1.03
CA ALA A 316 -17.59 8.62 0.38
C ALA A 316 -16.49 9.58 0.86
N SER A 317 -15.45 9.80 0.07
CA SER A 317 -14.37 10.74 0.41
C SER A 317 -14.86 12.19 0.44
N ALA A 318 -15.65 12.61 -0.56
CA ALA A 318 -16.23 13.94 -0.58
C ALA A 318 -17.15 14.18 0.63
N SER A 319 -18.01 13.19 0.95
CA SER A 319 -18.89 13.23 2.13
C SER A 319 -18.10 13.35 3.43
N ASN A 320 -17.01 12.59 3.59
CA ASN A 320 -16.16 12.65 4.77
C ASN A 320 -15.43 14.00 4.92
N VAL A 321 -14.91 14.57 3.82
CA VAL A 321 -14.32 15.90 3.83
C VAL A 321 -15.34 16.95 4.28
N VAL A 322 -16.56 16.90 3.72
CA VAL A 322 -17.65 17.80 4.14
C VAL A 322 -17.98 17.61 5.62
N ALA A 323 -18.07 16.37 6.10
CA ALA A 323 -18.33 16.09 7.51
C ALA A 323 -17.24 16.66 8.42
N ALA A 324 -15.96 16.51 8.07
CA ALA A 324 -14.83 17.06 8.83
C ALA A 324 -14.85 18.60 8.90
N LEU A 325 -15.28 19.25 7.82
CA LEU A 325 -15.42 20.70 7.76
C LEU A 325 -16.61 21.21 8.58
N VAL A 326 -17.78 20.56 8.44
CA VAL A 326 -19.02 20.93 9.15
C VAL A 326 -18.89 20.71 10.66
N THR A 327 -18.17 19.66 11.07
CA THR A 327 -17.96 19.36 12.49
C THR A 327 -16.77 20.11 13.09
N GLU A 328 -16.04 20.90 12.27
CA GLU A 328 -14.78 21.57 12.63
C GLU A 328 -13.76 20.64 13.30
N ASN A 329 -13.82 19.35 12.98
CA ASN A 329 -13.02 18.31 13.60
C ASN A 329 -12.14 17.60 12.57
N PRO A 330 -10.89 18.04 12.36
CA PRO A 330 -10.00 17.41 11.38
C PRO A 330 -9.64 15.96 11.76
N LYS A 331 -9.91 15.53 12.99
CA LYS A 331 -9.67 14.15 13.44
C LYS A 331 -10.64 13.16 12.80
N ILE A 332 -11.81 13.56 12.29
CA ILE A 332 -12.71 12.58 11.65
C ILE A 332 -12.38 12.32 10.18
N LEU A 333 -11.30 12.90 9.67
CA LEU A 333 -10.89 12.78 8.27
C LEU A 333 -10.33 11.37 7.96
N ASP A 334 -10.91 10.71 6.96
CA ASP A 334 -10.48 9.40 6.42
C ASP A 334 -9.35 9.59 5.40
N VAL A 335 -8.18 10.01 5.89
CA VAL A 335 -7.01 10.27 5.05
C VAL A 335 -6.59 9.01 4.28
N GLY A 336 -6.65 7.83 4.91
CA GLY A 336 -6.36 6.57 4.24
C GLY A 336 -7.32 6.26 3.08
N GLY A 337 -8.62 6.48 3.28
CA GLY A 337 -9.62 6.34 2.22
C GLY A 337 -9.48 7.35 1.09
N ILE A 338 -9.09 8.59 1.39
CA ILE A 338 -8.81 9.62 0.37
C ILE A 338 -7.64 9.20 -0.52
N ILE A 339 -6.55 8.69 0.07
CA ILE A 339 -5.39 8.17 -0.69
C ILE A 339 -5.82 7.02 -1.61
N VAL A 340 -6.62 6.07 -1.10
CA VAL A 340 -7.16 4.96 -1.90
C VAL A 340 -8.05 5.48 -3.02
N THR A 341 -8.87 6.51 -2.76
CA THR A 341 -9.73 7.14 -3.77
C THR A 341 -8.91 7.71 -4.92
N LEU A 342 -7.84 8.45 -4.63
CA LEU A 342 -6.95 9.01 -5.66
C LEU A 342 -6.27 7.91 -6.49
N ALA A 343 -5.76 6.86 -5.83
CA ALA A 343 -5.17 5.71 -6.51
C ALA A 343 -6.18 4.97 -7.41
N ARG A 344 -7.44 4.87 -6.98
CA ARG A 344 -8.54 4.28 -7.77
C ARG A 344 -8.89 5.14 -8.97
N ILE A 345 -9.05 6.45 -8.81
CA ILE A 345 -9.31 7.37 -9.93
C ILE A 345 -8.26 7.16 -11.03
N TYR A 346 -6.98 7.19 -10.67
CA TYR A 346 -5.90 7.00 -11.63
C TYR A 346 -5.95 5.63 -12.32
N SER A 347 -5.98 4.54 -11.54
CA SER A 347 -5.92 3.17 -12.08
C SER A 347 -7.19 2.74 -12.82
N ASP A 348 -8.35 3.26 -12.46
CA ASP A 348 -9.62 2.95 -13.12
C ASP A 348 -9.76 3.72 -14.42
N ILE A 349 -9.38 5.01 -14.44
CA ILE A 349 -9.39 5.79 -15.67
C ILE A 349 -8.45 5.17 -16.71
N ASP A 350 -7.22 4.83 -16.34
CA ASP A 350 -6.25 4.18 -17.24
C ASP A 350 -6.79 2.87 -17.81
N PHE A 351 -7.42 2.03 -16.97
CA PHE A 351 -8.02 0.79 -17.44
C PHE A 351 -9.19 1.03 -18.40
N ILE A 352 -10.09 1.97 -18.08
CA ILE A 352 -11.24 2.29 -18.92
C ILE A 352 -10.77 2.79 -20.30
N TYR A 353 -9.75 3.65 -20.34
CA TYR A 353 -9.17 4.11 -21.59
C TYR A 353 -8.60 2.96 -22.43
N LYS A 354 -7.86 2.04 -21.83
CA LYS A 354 -7.30 0.87 -22.54
C LYS A 354 -8.38 -0.04 -23.12
N VAL A 355 -9.46 -0.28 -22.37
CA VAL A 355 -10.58 -1.10 -22.87
C VAL A 355 -11.36 -0.36 -23.96
N LYS A 356 -11.55 0.96 -23.83
CA LYS A 356 -12.15 1.80 -24.86
C LYS A 356 -11.32 1.78 -26.16
N GLU A 357 -10.01 1.93 -26.04
CA GLU A 357 -9.08 1.85 -27.17
C GLU A 357 -9.16 0.48 -27.87
N GLU A 358 -9.11 -0.61 -27.11
CA GLU A 358 -9.25 -1.98 -27.63
C GLU A 358 -10.59 -2.20 -28.31
N PHE A 359 -11.68 -1.68 -27.74
CA PHE A 359 -13.03 -1.78 -28.31
C PHE A 359 -13.12 -1.01 -29.64
N ILE A 360 -12.75 0.27 -29.66
CA ILE A 360 -12.88 1.13 -30.84
C ILE A 360 -11.96 0.66 -31.96
N PHE A 361 -10.65 0.56 -31.71
CA PHE A 361 -9.69 0.19 -32.76
C PHE A 361 -9.80 -1.28 -33.15
N GLY A 362 -10.20 -2.16 -32.23
CA GLY A 362 -10.47 -3.56 -32.55
C GLY A 362 -11.61 -3.69 -33.57
N ASN A 363 -12.74 -3.03 -33.31
CA ASN A 363 -13.89 -3.05 -34.21
C ASN A 363 -13.60 -2.32 -35.53
N PHE A 364 -12.97 -1.15 -35.49
CA PHE A 364 -12.58 -0.42 -36.70
C PHE A 364 -11.63 -1.23 -37.59
N LYS A 365 -10.64 -1.91 -37.00
CA LYS A 365 -9.72 -2.79 -37.74
C LYS A 365 -10.45 -3.98 -38.35
N ASN A 366 -11.43 -4.56 -37.67
CA ASN A 366 -12.25 -5.64 -38.21
C ASN A 366 -13.06 -5.16 -39.42
N MET A 367 -13.61 -3.94 -39.35
CA MET A 367 -14.29 -3.31 -40.49
C MET A 367 -13.33 -3.08 -41.66
N ILE A 368 -12.08 -2.68 -41.44
CA ILE A 368 -11.11 -2.56 -42.53
C ILE A 368 -10.77 -3.93 -43.13
N ARG A 369 -10.51 -4.94 -42.29
CA ARG A 369 -10.07 -6.27 -42.73
C ARG A 369 -11.10 -7.00 -43.60
N GLY A 370 -12.39 -6.84 -43.31
CA GLY A 370 -13.46 -7.54 -44.05
C GLY A 370 -13.40 -9.06 -43.87
N GLU A 371 -14.04 -9.77 -44.80
CA GLU A 371 -14.04 -11.24 -44.87
C GLU A 371 -12.92 -11.75 -45.79
N GLU A 372 -12.56 -13.03 -45.65
CA GLU A 372 -11.56 -13.64 -46.51
C GLU A 372 -12.10 -13.79 -47.95
N LEU A 373 -11.35 -13.29 -48.92
CA LEU A 373 -11.73 -13.34 -50.34
C LEU A 373 -11.54 -14.77 -50.88
N ASP A 374 -12.64 -15.44 -51.23
CA ASP A 374 -12.61 -16.71 -51.93
C ASP A 374 -12.24 -16.51 -53.40
N LEU A 375 -10.95 -16.46 -53.71
CA LEU A 375 -10.44 -16.28 -55.07
C LEU A 375 -10.40 -17.62 -55.81
N LEU A 376 -10.88 -17.64 -57.05
CA LEU A 376 -10.80 -18.81 -57.92
C LEU A 376 -9.34 -19.16 -58.21
N PRO A 377 -9.00 -20.45 -58.33
CA PRO A 377 -7.66 -20.89 -58.70
C PRO A 377 -7.34 -20.39 -60.11
N ILE A 378 -6.14 -19.83 -60.25
CA ILE A 378 -5.60 -19.27 -61.48
C ILE A 378 -4.63 -20.31 -62.06
#